data_AF-A0A920VGU5-F1
#
_entry.id   AF-A0A920VGU5-F1
#
_cell.length_a   1.000
_cell.length_b   1.000
_cell.length_c   1.000
_cell.angle_alpha   90.00
_cell.angle_beta   90.00
_cell.angle_gamma   90.00
#
_symmetry.space_group_name_H-M   'P 1'
#
loop_
_entity.id
_entity.type
_entity.pdbx_description
1 polymer ?
#
loop_
_entity_poly.entity_id
_entity_poly.type
_entity_poly.pdbx_seq_one_letter_code
_entity_poly.pdbx_strand_id
1 'polypeptide(L)'
;MTRTAGRVTTLPGPLDAAGTDRAQTRLADKVDALLAGRPLSEVRSSRAIRCLQTVGPAAARHALRPESDPSLFGGSPSAMTDLVRTRAGPGTAPTDESWCCAATPTSSQT
;
A
#
# COMPACT_ATOMS: atom_id res chain seq x y z
N MET A 1 6.01 -3.61 38.63
CA MET A 1 5.32 -4.50 37.66
C MET A 1 5.81 -4.17 36.25
N THR A 2 6.93 -4.76 35.85
CA THR A 2 7.57 -4.51 34.55
C THR A 2 6.90 -5.37 33.49
N ARG A 3 6.14 -4.74 32.59
CA ARG A 3 5.53 -5.42 31.44
C ARG A 3 6.63 -5.69 30.42
N THR A 4 7.18 -6.90 30.45
CA THR A 4 8.07 -7.40 29.41
C THR A 4 7.33 -7.34 28.07
N ALA A 5 7.74 -6.44 27.19
CA ALA A 5 7.30 -6.40 25.81
C ALA A 5 7.84 -7.67 25.13
N GLY A 6 7.07 -8.75 25.19
CA GLY A 6 7.31 -9.93 24.39
C GLY A 6 7.30 -9.51 22.93
N ARG A 7 8.45 -9.65 22.27
CA ARG A 7 8.60 -9.50 20.82
C ARG A 7 7.58 -10.43 20.17
N VAL A 8 6.51 -9.90 19.59
CA VAL A 8 5.57 -10.70 18.80
C VAL A 8 6.32 -11.20 17.57
N THR A 9 6.88 -12.39 17.66
CA THR A 9 7.43 -13.17 16.53
C THR A 9 6.35 -14.04 15.91
N THR A 10 5.08 -13.60 15.93
CA THR A 10 4.03 -14.27 15.17
C THR A 10 4.30 -14.00 13.70
N LEU A 11 4.85 -15.00 13.00
CA LEU A 11 4.89 -15.03 11.54
C LEU A 11 3.54 -14.55 11.01
N PRO A 12 3.49 -13.77 9.92
CA PRO A 12 2.24 -13.21 9.42
C PRO A 12 1.31 -14.33 8.97
N GLY A 13 0.46 -14.79 9.89
CA GLY A 13 -0.53 -15.82 9.66
C GLY A 13 -1.61 -15.37 8.68
N PRO A 14 -2.46 -16.30 8.23
CA PRO A 14 -3.60 -15.98 7.37
C PRO A 14 -4.61 -15.07 8.07
N LEU A 15 -5.50 -14.45 7.28
CA LEU A 15 -6.69 -13.78 7.80
C LEU A 15 -7.58 -14.79 8.53
N ASP A 16 -8.26 -14.31 9.57
CA ASP A 16 -9.37 -15.03 10.17
C ASP A 16 -10.64 -14.91 9.30
N ALA A 17 -11.71 -15.58 9.73
CA ALA A 17 -12.98 -15.58 9.00
C ALA A 17 -13.56 -14.16 8.84
N ALA A 18 -13.50 -13.34 9.88
CA ALA A 18 -13.98 -11.95 9.84
C ALA A 18 -13.11 -11.05 8.95
N GLY A 19 -11.81 -11.29 8.88
CA GLY A 19 -10.88 -10.63 7.96
C GLY A 19 -11.17 -11.00 6.51
N THR A 20 -11.45 -12.28 6.27
CA THR A 20 -11.83 -12.79 4.94
C THR A 20 -13.15 -12.19 4.47
N ASP A 21 -14.18 -12.15 5.32
CA ASP A 21 -15.46 -11.52 5.01
C ASP A 21 -15.31 -10.03 4.68
N ARG A 22 -14.54 -9.28 5.48
CA ARG A 22 -14.28 -7.85 5.23
C ARG A 22 -13.52 -7.61 3.92
N ALA A 23 -12.57 -8.48 3.57
CA ALA A 23 -11.86 -8.41 2.30
C ALA A 23 -12.81 -8.66 1.11
N GLN A 24 -13.69 -9.65 1.25
CA GLN A 24 -14.63 -10.06 0.20
C GLN A 24 -15.74 -9.02 -0.04
N THR A 25 -16.32 -8.48 1.03
CA THR A 25 -17.47 -7.58 0.96
C THR A 25 -16.99 -6.13 0.87
N ARG A 26 -16.34 -5.64 1.93
CA ARG A 26 -16.10 -4.20 2.07
C ARG A 26 -14.96 -3.67 1.22
N LEU A 27 -13.87 -4.42 1.10
CA LEU A 27 -12.71 -3.91 0.34
C LEU A 27 -13.00 -3.91 -1.15
N ALA A 28 -13.51 -5.02 -1.68
CA ALA A 28 -13.80 -5.14 -3.10
C ALA A 28 -14.83 -4.09 -3.55
N ASP A 29 -15.92 -3.88 -2.80
CA ASP A 29 -16.93 -2.85 -3.12
C ASP A 29 -16.33 -1.43 -3.12
N LYS A 30 -15.40 -1.14 -2.20
CA LYS A 30 -14.71 0.15 -2.16
C LYS A 30 -13.77 0.36 -3.34
N VAL A 31 -13.08 -0.69 -3.78
CA VAL A 31 -12.21 -0.62 -4.96
C VAL A 31 -13.05 -0.33 -6.21
N ASP A 32 -14.17 -1.03 -6.38
CA ASP A 32 -15.12 -0.80 -7.48
C ASP A 32 -15.61 0.67 -7.49
N ALA A 33 -15.98 1.20 -6.32
CA ALA A 33 -16.41 2.59 -6.18
C ALA A 33 -15.29 3.60 -6.51
N LEU A 34 -14.05 3.34 -6.10
CA LEU A 34 -12.89 4.20 -6.37
C LEU A 34 -12.50 4.21 -7.85
N LEU A 35 -12.66 3.08 -8.52
CA LEU A 35 -12.37 2.99 -9.95
C LEU A 35 -13.40 3.74 -10.78
N ALA A 36 -14.64 3.88 -10.31
CA ALA A 36 -15.72 4.60 -10.98
C ALA A 36 -15.88 4.18 -12.46
N GLY A 37 -15.79 2.86 -12.72
CA GLY A 37 -15.87 2.28 -14.06
C GLY A 37 -14.56 2.26 -14.86
N ARG A 38 -13.47 2.80 -14.33
CA ARG A 38 -12.14 2.69 -14.94
C ARG A 38 -11.57 1.29 -14.76
N PRO A 39 -10.84 0.74 -15.74
CA PRO A 39 -10.23 -0.56 -15.61
C PRO A 39 -9.09 -0.52 -14.58
N LEU A 40 -9.03 -1.55 -13.73
CA LEU A 40 -7.86 -1.82 -12.90
C LEU A 40 -6.83 -2.58 -13.74
N SER A 41 -5.61 -2.07 -13.82
CA SER A 41 -4.57 -2.66 -14.67
C SER A 41 -3.70 -3.69 -13.95
N GLU A 42 -3.40 -3.49 -12.67
CA GLU A 42 -2.60 -4.41 -11.86
C GLU A 42 -2.90 -4.30 -10.37
N VAL A 43 -2.57 -5.35 -9.61
CA VAL A 43 -2.62 -5.37 -8.14
C VAL A 43 -1.29 -5.86 -7.62
N ARG A 44 -0.60 -5.01 -6.85
CA ARG A 44 0.67 -5.33 -6.17
C ARG A 44 0.43 -5.46 -4.68
N SER A 45 1.03 -6.48 -4.06
CA SER A 45 0.87 -6.71 -2.62
C SER A 45 2.16 -7.23 -2.00
N SER A 46 2.26 -7.07 -0.67
CA SER A 46 3.30 -7.72 0.11
C SER A 46 3.19 -9.24 0.00
N ARG A 47 4.32 -9.96 0.02
CA ARG A 47 4.36 -11.43 -0.04
C ARG A 47 3.73 -12.16 1.17
N ALA A 48 3.30 -11.43 2.20
CA ALA A 48 2.64 -12.01 3.36
C ALA A 48 1.26 -12.59 2.98
N ILE A 49 0.94 -13.80 3.42
CA ILE A 49 -0.30 -14.52 3.03
C ILE A 49 -1.55 -13.67 3.30
N ARG A 50 -1.65 -13.04 4.48
CA ARG A 50 -2.76 -12.13 4.80
C ARG A 50 -2.92 -10.96 3.83
N CYS A 51 -1.82 -10.43 3.28
CA CYS A 51 -1.87 -9.31 2.34
C CYS A 51 -2.40 -9.77 0.98
N LEU A 52 -2.03 -10.98 0.54
CA LEU A 52 -2.58 -11.60 -0.66
C LEU A 52 -4.07 -11.93 -0.48
N GLN A 53 -4.46 -12.48 0.67
CA GLN A 53 -5.87 -12.76 0.99
C GLN A 53 -6.72 -11.49 1.08
N THR A 54 -6.14 -10.38 1.51
CA THR A 54 -6.83 -9.08 1.58
C THR A 54 -7.20 -8.60 0.18
N VAL A 55 -6.25 -8.58 -0.76
CA VAL A 55 -6.46 -7.99 -2.09
C VAL A 55 -7.01 -8.98 -3.13
N GLY A 56 -6.92 -10.27 -2.86
CA GLY A 56 -7.34 -11.35 -3.77
C GLY A 56 -8.78 -11.20 -4.26
N PRO A 57 -9.77 -10.99 -3.37
CA PRO A 57 -11.16 -10.77 -3.78
C PRO A 57 -11.36 -9.60 -4.75
N ALA A 58 -10.75 -8.45 -4.45
CA ALA A 58 -10.85 -7.26 -5.29
C ALA A 58 -10.17 -7.51 -6.66
N ALA A 59 -8.98 -8.11 -6.67
CA ALA A 59 -8.29 -8.46 -7.90
C ALA A 59 -9.11 -9.41 -8.78
N ALA A 60 -9.73 -10.43 -8.17
CA ALA A 60 -10.55 -11.42 -8.87
C ALA A 60 -11.77 -10.79 -9.55
N ARG A 61 -12.41 -9.79 -8.93
CA ARG A 61 -13.53 -9.05 -9.56
C ARG A 61 -13.12 -8.31 -10.83
N HIS A 62 -11.86 -7.92 -10.93
CA HIS A 62 -11.29 -7.27 -12.12
C HIS A 62 -10.54 -8.26 -13.04
N ALA A 63 -10.72 -9.57 -12.86
CA ALA A 63 -10.03 -10.61 -13.62
C ALA A 63 -8.49 -10.53 -13.54
N LEU A 64 -7.96 -10.00 -12.43
CA LEU A 64 -6.53 -9.89 -12.15
C LEU A 64 -6.08 -10.91 -11.11
N ARG A 65 -4.79 -11.25 -11.16
CA ARG A 65 -4.11 -11.98 -10.09
C ARG A 65 -3.20 -11.01 -9.33
N PRO A 66 -3.27 -10.97 -7.98
CA PRO A 66 -2.32 -10.18 -7.20
C PRO A 66 -0.90 -10.67 -7.43
N GLU A 67 0.00 -9.74 -7.76
CA GLU A 67 1.43 -10.02 -7.86
C GLU A 67 2.14 -9.58 -6.57
N SER A 68 3.03 -10.43 -6.08
CA SER A 68 3.83 -10.14 -4.89
C SER A 68 4.98 -9.23 -5.26
N ASP A 69 5.16 -8.11 -4.54
CA ASP A 69 6.34 -7.27 -4.66
C ASP A 69 7.20 -7.38 -3.39
N PRO A 70 8.47 -7.81 -3.48
CA PRO A 70 9.36 -7.96 -2.33
C PRO A 70 9.58 -6.67 -1.56
N SER A 71 9.57 -5.52 -2.24
CA SER A 71 9.81 -4.21 -1.61
C SER A 71 8.71 -3.80 -0.64
N LEU A 72 7.50 -4.39 -0.78
CA LEU A 72 6.36 -4.15 0.09
C LEU A 72 6.35 -5.03 1.35
N PHE A 73 7.34 -5.92 1.53
CA PHE A 73 7.44 -6.77 2.72
C PHE A 73 8.49 -6.22 3.69
N GLY A 74 8.04 -5.60 4.78
CA GLY A 74 8.95 -5.00 5.77
C GLY A 74 9.79 -3.84 5.20
N GLY A 75 9.38 -3.29 4.04
CA GLY A 75 10.09 -2.23 3.35
C GLY A 75 9.95 -0.87 4.01
N SER A 76 10.77 0.07 3.54
CA SER A 76 10.69 1.50 3.88
C SER A 76 9.28 2.05 3.57
N PRO A 77 8.78 3.04 4.34
CA PRO A 77 7.56 3.77 3.99
C PRO A 77 7.56 4.33 2.55
N SER A 78 8.74 4.61 1.99
CA SER A 78 8.89 5.11 0.62
C SER A 78 8.68 4.05 -0.47
N ALA A 79 8.80 2.76 -0.15
CA ALA A 79 8.79 1.68 -1.14
C ALA A 79 7.50 1.66 -1.98
N MET A 80 6.35 1.94 -1.36
CA MET A 80 5.07 2.05 -2.06
C MET A 80 5.08 3.21 -3.06
N THR A 81 5.57 4.38 -2.65
CA THR A 81 5.61 5.58 -3.49
C THR A 81 6.57 5.42 -4.66
N ASP A 82 7.73 4.81 -4.44
CA ASP A 82 8.72 4.54 -5.48
C ASP A 82 8.18 3.52 -6.50
N LEU A 83 7.47 2.49 -6.03
CA LEU A 83 6.80 1.52 -6.89
C LEU A 83 5.72 2.18 -7.76
N VAL A 84 4.87 3.03 -7.18
CA VAL A 84 3.86 3.80 -7.92
C VAL A 84 4.51 4.69 -8.97
N ARG A 85 5.58 5.42 -8.61
CA ARG A 85 6.31 6.29 -9.56
C ARG A 85 6.88 5.49 -10.73
N THR A 86 7.49 4.35 -10.45
CA THR A 86 8.07 3.47 -11.48
C THR A 86 7.00 2.98 -12.45
N ARG A 87 5.79 2.67 -11.95
CA ARG A 87 4.68 2.14 -12.75
C ARG A 87 3.88 3.21 -13.50
N ALA A 88 3.76 4.41 -12.95
CA ALA A 88 3.15 5.54 -13.64
C ALA A 88 3.97 6.00 -14.86
N GLY A 89 5.26 5.63 -14.92
CA GLY A 89 6.20 6.05 -15.96
C GLY A 89 6.58 7.54 -15.85
N PRO A 90 7.54 8.00 -16.67
CA PRO A 90 7.98 9.40 -16.68
C PRO A 90 6.92 10.40 -17.22
N GLY A 91 5.73 9.93 -17.61
CA GLY A 91 4.67 10.75 -18.22
C GLY A 91 3.87 11.64 -17.25
N THR A 92 4.15 11.56 -15.95
CA THR A 92 3.56 12.46 -14.93
C THR A 92 4.65 13.06 -14.06
N ALA A 93 5.74 13.52 -14.68
CA ALA A 93 6.53 14.56 -14.04
C ALA A 93 5.65 15.83 -14.01
N PRO A 94 5.42 16.48 -12.85
CA PRO A 94 4.98 17.86 -12.85
C PRO A 94 6.06 18.65 -13.59
N THR A 95 5.78 18.99 -14.84
CA THR A 95 6.56 19.99 -15.54
C THR A 95 6.14 21.31 -14.93
N ASP A 96 7.11 21.94 -14.28
CA ASP A 96 7.09 23.32 -13.87
C ASP A 96 6.12 23.68 -12.74
N GLU A 97 6.59 23.57 -11.51
CA GLU A 97 6.75 24.79 -10.72
C GLU A 97 7.75 24.57 -9.60
N SER A 98 8.74 25.46 -9.61
CA SER A 98 9.74 25.69 -8.58
C SER A 98 9.13 25.71 -7.18
N TRP A 99 9.14 24.58 -6.50
CA TRP A 99 9.12 24.55 -5.03
C TRP A 99 10.47 24.07 -4.53
N CYS A 100 11.47 24.95 -4.66
CA CYS A 100 12.62 24.87 -3.77
C CYS A 100 12.08 24.97 -2.35
N CYS A 101 12.22 23.89 -1.57
CA CYS A 101 12.14 23.94 -0.12
C CYS A 101 13.27 24.86 0.39
N ALA A 102 13.05 26.16 0.34
CA ALA A 102 13.80 27.11 1.15
C ALA A 102 13.39 26.84 2.60
N ALA A 103 14.14 25.98 3.27
CA ALA A 103 14.21 26.01 4.72
C ALA A 103 14.66 27.44 5.09
N THR A 104 13.76 28.23 5.67
CA THR A 104 14.16 29.46 6.36
C THR A 104 14.72 29.04 7.72
N PRO A 105 16.02 29.22 8.01
CA PRO A 105 16.47 29.15 9.38
C PRO A 105 15.97 30.41 10.09
N THR A 106 14.98 30.27 10.97
CA THR A 106 14.65 31.34 11.92
C THR A 106 15.82 31.48 12.89
N SER A 107 16.76 32.36 12.55
CA SER A 107 17.68 32.95 13.51
C SER A 107 16.93 34.04 14.27
N SER A 108 16.73 33.84 15.56
CA SER A 108 16.48 34.95 16.49
C SER A 108 17.45 34.79 17.66
N GLN A 109 18.63 35.39 17.50
CA GLN A 109 19.38 35.93 18.62
C GLN A 109 18.66 37.21 19.07
N THR A 110 18.33 37.33 20.35
CA THR A 110 18.85 38.32 21.32
C THR A 110 18.11 38.11 22.64
#